data_AF-A0A3N6EF11-F1
#
_entry.id   AF-A0A3N6EF11-F1
#
_cell.length_a   1.000
_cell.length_b   1.000
_cell.length_c   1.000
_cell.angle_alpha   90.00
_cell.angle_beta   90.00
_cell.angle_gamma   90.00
#
_symmetry.space_group_name_H-M   'P 1'
#
loop_
_entity.id
_entity.type
_entity.pdbx_description
1 polymer ?
#
loop_
_entity_poly.entity_id
_entity_poly.type
_entity_poly.pdbx_seq_one_letter_code
_entity_poly.pdbx_strand_id
1 'polypeptide(L)'
;MLLEVRDLHVEFHTREGVAKAVNGVDYSVAEGETLAVLGESGSGKSVTAQAVMGILDMPPGKITGGEIRFKDRDLLKLKPEERRKIRGREMAMVFQDALSSLNPVLTVGQQLGEMFVVHRGMSRGDARAKAVELMDRVRIPAAKERVGDYPHQFSGGMRQRIMIAMAMALEPSLIIADEPTTALDVTVQAQVMDLLAELQREFNMGLILITHDLGVVADVADKIAVMYAGRIVETAPVHDIYKAPAHPYTKGLLQSIPRLDQKGRDLYAIKGLPPNLLHIPPGCAFNPRCPLAQDVCRTDVPPLYEVDEHRRSACHFWKETLDAR
;
A
#
# COMPACT_ATOMS: atom_id res chain seq x y z
N MET A 1 -9.90 -13.78 9.38
CA MET A 1 -9.17 -12.97 8.39
C MET A 1 -9.92 -11.66 8.21
N LEU A 2 -9.23 -10.51 8.12
CA LEU A 2 -9.90 -9.21 8.01
C LEU A 2 -10.19 -8.83 6.55
N LEU A 3 -9.16 -8.92 5.70
CA LEU A 3 -9.25 -8.70 4.26
C LEU A 3 -8.62 -9.87 3.51
N GLU A 4 -9.28 -10.32 2.45
CA GLU A 4 -8.73 -11.25 1.46
C GLU A 4 -8.99 -10.74 0.05
N VAL A 5 -7.93 -10.65 -0.74
CA VAL A 5 -7.98 -10.38 -2.18
C VAL A 5 -7.59 -11.68 -2.87
N ARG A 6 -8.45 -12.16 -3.78
CA ARG A 6 -8.28 -13.43 -4.48
C ARG A 6 -8.42 -13.24 -5.98
N ASP A 7 -7.40 -13.66 -6.73
CA ASP A 7 -7.32 -13.63 -8.18
C ASP A 7 -7.85 -12.30 -8.78
N LEU A 8 -7.43 -11.16 -8.21
CA LEU A 8 -7.94 -9.85 -8.66
C LEU A 8 -7.37 -9.49 -10.03
N HIS A 9 -8.24 -9.14 -10.99
CA HIS A 9 -7.85 -8.63 -12.30
C HIS A 9 -8.43 -7.24 -12.55
N VAL A 10 -7.56 -6.31 -12.95
CA VAL A 10 -7.92 -4.92 -13.28
C VAL A 10 -7.24 -4.50 -14.56
N GLU A 11 -8.04 -4.03 -15.51
CA GLU A 11 -7.62 -3.57 -16.82
C GLU A 11 -7.99 -2.10 -17.02
N PHE A 12 -7.21 -1.38 -17.83
CA PHE A 12 -7.53 -0.03 -18.29
C PHE A 12 -7.68 -0.02 -19.80
N HIS A 13 -8.82 0.46 -20.28
CA HIS A 13 -9.09 0.57 -21.71
C HIS A 13 -8.60 1.93 -22.22
N THR A 14 -7.55 1.93 -23.02
CA THR A 14 -6.98 3.13 -23.63
C THR A 14 -7.20 3.11 -25.15
N ARG A 15 -6.82 4.19 -25.83
CA ARG A 15 -6.85 4.24 -27.30
C ARG A 15 -5.83 3.30 -27.95
N GLU A 16 -4.76 2.97 -27.24
CA GLU A 16 -3.66 2.13 -27.74
C GLU A 16 -3.89 0.64 -27.46
N GLY A 17 -4.82 0.30 -26.56
CA GLY A 17 -5.17 -1.08 -26.24
C GLY A 17 -5.66 -1.24 -24.80
N VAL A 18 -5.61 -2.48 -24.31
CA VAL A 18 -6.01 -2.84 -22.95
C VAL A 18 -4.75 -3.03 -22.09
N ALA A 19 -4.53 -2.10 -21.16
CA ALA A 19 -3.41 -2.17 -20.23
C ALA A 19 -3.80 -3.03 -19.02
N LYS A 20 -3.02 -4.08 -18.79
CA LYS A 20 -3.25 -5.10 -17.77
C LYS A 20 -2.55 -4.72 -16.46
N ALA A 21 -3.20 -3.90 -15.64
CA ALA A 21 -2.59 -3.30 -14.45
C ALA A 21 -2.52 -4.25 -13.25
N VAL A 22 -3.50 -5.15 -13.11
CA VAL A 22 -3.53 -6.19 -12.07
C VAL A 22 -3.96 -7.49 -12.72
N ASN A 23 -3.22 -8.58 -12.49
CA ASN A 23 -3.22 -9.80 -13.29
C ASN A 23 -3.26 -11.07 -12.43
N GLY A 24 -4.23 -11.17 -11.53
CA GLY A 24 -4.35 -12.28 -10.58
C GLY A 24 -3.51 -12.01 -9.34
N VAL A 25 -3.88 -10.97 -8.60
CA VAL A 25 -3.27 -10.65 -7.30
C VAL A 25 -3.99 -11.37 -6.19
N ASP A 26 -3.21 -12.04 -5.34
CA ASP A 26 -3.65 -12.71 -4.13
C ASP A 26 -2.87 -12.17 -2.93
N TYR A 27 -3.59 -11.69 -1.91
CA TYR A 27 -3.02 -11.44 -0.58
C TYR A 27 -4.12 -11.37 0.47
N SER A 28 -3.72 -11.48 1.74
CA SER A 28 -4.62 -11.34 2.87
C SER A 28 -3.99 -10.52 3.99
N VAL A 29 -4.85 -9.92 4.80
CA VAL A 29 -4.47 -9.17 5.99
C VAL A 29 -5.37 -9.60 7.15
N ALA A 30 -4.77 -9.98 8.27
CA ALA A 30 -5.44 -10.26 9.52
C ALA A 30 -5.67 -8.99 10.36
N GLU A 31 -6.51 -9.09 11.39
CA GLU A 31 -6.58 -8.05 12.42
C GLU A 31 -5.24 -7.98 13.16
N GLY A 32 -4.78 -6.78 13.46
CA GLY A 32 -3.47 -6.60 14.10
C GLY A 32 -2.27 -6.95 13.21
N GLU A 33 -2.45 -7.23 11.91
CA GLU A 33 -1.34 -7.49 10.96
C GLU A 33 -1.06 -6.26 10.09
N THR A 34 0.23 -5.97 9.88
CA THR A 34 0.74 -5.03 8.89
C THR A 34 1.29 -5.76 7.67
N LEU A 35 0.64 -5.58 6.53
CA LEU A 35 1.11 -6.04 5.22
C LEU A 35 1.75 -4.87 4.46
N ALA A 36 3.04 -4.97 4.14
CA ALA A 36 3.69 -4.08 3.19
C ALA A 36 3.59 -4.63 1.77
N VAL A 37 3.10 -3.81 0.83
CA VAL A 37 3.04 -4.13 -0.60
C VAL A 37 4.10 -3.30 -1.31
N LEU A 38 5.08 -3.97 -1.91
CA LEU A 38 6.29 -3.36 -2.45
C LEU A 38 6.41 -3.57 -3.96
N GLY A 39 7.18 -2.72 -4.63
CA GLY A 39 7.50 -2.86 -6.04
C GLY A 39 7.78 -1.52 -6.72
N GLU A 40 8.35 -1.56 -7.92
CA GLU A 40 8.61 -0.38 -8.73
C GLU A 40 7.32 0.37 -9.08
N SER A 41 7.45 1.64 -9.48
CA SER A 41 6.31 2.42 -9.99
C SER A 41 5.64 1.71 -11.17
N GLY A 42 4.31 1.77 -11.24
CA GLY A 42 3.53 1.09 -12.28
C GLY A 42 3.37 -0.43 -12.08
N SER A 43 3.81 -1.02 -10.96
CA SER A 43 3.61 -2.45 -10.71
C SER A 43 2.17 -2.86 -10.38
N GLY A 44 1.26 -1.91 -10.13
CA GLY A 44 -0.17 -2.14 -9.87
C GLY A 44 -0.62 -2.02 -8.40
N LYS A 45 0.27 -1.57 -7.50
CA LYS A 45 0.00 -1.44 -6.04
C LYS A 45 -1.17 -0.51 -5.73
N SER A 46 -1.09 0.76 -6.16
CA SER A 46 -2.14 1.77 -5.93
C SER A 46 -3.46 1.39 -6.60
N VAL A 47 -3.41 0.79 -7.81
CA VAL A 47 -4.60 0.28 -8.51
C VAL A 47 -5.29 -0.80 -7.67
N THR A 48 -4.53 -1.69 -7.05
CA THR A 48 -5.06 -2.73 -6.17
C THR A 48 -5.69 -2.14 -4.91
N ALA A 49 -5.05 -1.16 -4.26
CA ALA A 49 -5.63 -0.45 -3.14
C ALA A 49 -6.93 0.30 -3.49
N GLN A 50 -6.96 1.00 -4.62
CA GLN A 50 -8.14 1.72 -5.10
C GLN A 50 -9.29 0.77 -5.45
N ALA A 51 -9.00 -0.41 -5.98
CA ALA A 51 -9.99 -1.45 -6.23
C ALA A 51 -10.61 -1.98 -4.93
N VAL A 52 -9.77 -2.25 -3.91
CA VAL A 52 -10.22 -2.64 -2.56
C VAL A 52 -11.11 -1.56 -1.94
N MET A 53 -10.68 -0.29 -1.96
CA MET A 53 -11.47 0.84 -1.44
C MET A 53 -12.73 1.15 -2.26
N GLY A 54 -12.78 0.73 -3.52
CA GLY A 54 -13.88 1.02 -4.44
C GLY A 54 -13.94 2.48 -4.86
N ILE A 55 -12.77 3.06 -5.10
CA ILE A 55 -12.58 4.44 -5.57
C ILE A 55 -11.83 4.49 -6.91
N LEU A 56 -11.56 3.33 -7.51
CA LEU A 56 -10.98 3.24 -8.84
C LEU A 56 -11.95 3.86 -9.87
N ASP A 57 -11.44 4.77 -10.70
CA ASP A 57 -12.22 5.39 -11.77
C ASP A 57 -12.55 4.37 -12.87
N MET A 58 -13.84 4.12 -13.06
CA MET A 58 -14.37 3.14 -14.02
C MET A 58 -15.54 3.77 -14.79
N PRO A 59 -15.37 4.20 -16.07
CA PRO A 59 -14.18 4.07 -16.94
C PRO A 59 -13.04 5.06 -16.62
N PRO A 60 -11.80 4.84 -17.13
CA PRO A 60 -11.38 3.80 -18.08
C PRO A 60 -10.97 2.47 -17.45
N GLY A 61 -10.91 2.38 -16.12
CA GLY A 61 -10.64 1.14 -15.41
C GLY A 61 -11.80 0.15 -15.52
N LYS A 62 -11.49 -1.13 -15.41
CA LYS A 62 -12.46 -2.23 -15.32
C LYS A 62 -11.89 -3.36 -14.47
N ILE A 63 -12.63 -3.76 -13.45
CA ILE A 63 -12.36 -5.00 -12.71
C ILE A 63 -12.95 -6.15 -13.53
N THR A 64 -12.10 -7.04 -14.03
CA THR A 64 -12.50 -8.12 -14.96
C THR A 64 -12.67 -9.47 -14.28
N GLY A 65 -12.14 -9.64 -13.07
CA GLY A 65 -12.25 -10.88 -12.30
C GLY A 65 -11.72 -10.74 -10.87
N GLY A 66 -11.94 -11.79 -10.09
CA GLY A 66 -11.50 -11.92 -8.70
C GLY A 66 -12.56 -11.64 -7.65
N GLU A 67 -12.14 -11.71 -6.38
CA GLU A 67 -12.97 -11.48 -5.20
C GLU A 67 -12.22 -10.58 -4.20
N ILE A 68 -12.93 -9.65 -3.55
CA ILE A 68 -12.38 -8.84 -2.46
C ILE A 68 -13.27 -9.03 -1.23
N ARG A 69 -12.87 -9.89 -0.30
CA ARG A 69 -13.63 -10.18 0.92
C ARG A 69 -13.14 -9.32 2.08
N PHE A 70 -14.03 -8.53 2.66
CA PHE A 70 -13.76 -7.77 3.89
C PHE A 70 -14.75 -8.18 4.98
N LYS A 71 -14.24 -8.77 6.08
CA LYS A 71 -15.06 -9.42 7.12
C LYS A 71 -16.11 -10.35 6.51
N ASP A 72 -15.65 -11.28 5.67
CA ASP A 72 -16.44 -12.27 4.92
C ASP A 72 -17.43 -11.74 3.86
N ARG A 73 -17.53 -10.42 3.68
CA ARG A 73 -18.39 -9.78 2.66
C ARG A 73 -17.59 -9.49 1.40
N ASP A 74 -18.04 -9.97 0.25
CA ASP A 74 -17.44 -9.63 -1.05
C ASP A 74 -17.82 -8.20 -1.47
N LEU A 75 -16.86 -7.28 -1.38
CA LEU A 75 -17.00 -5.86 -1.69
C LEU A 75 -17.38 -5.60 -3.16
N LEU A 76 -17.03 -6.51 -4.08
CA LEU A 76 -17.35 -6.35 -5.50
C LEU A 76 -18.83 -6.61 -5.80
N LYS A 77 -19.52 -7.37 -4.94
CA LYS A 77 -20.95 -7.69 -5.08
C LYS A 77 -21.88 -6.72 -4.33
N LEU A 78 -21.32 -5.87 -3.48
CA LEU A 78 -22.09 -4.89 -2.71
C LEU A 78 -22.59 -3.74 -3.59
N LYS A 79 -23.80 -3.23 -3.28
CA LYS A 79 -24.31 -2.02 -3.92
C LYS A 79 -23.47 -0.80 -3.51
N PRO A 80 -23.40 0.26 -4.33
CA PRO A 80 -22.63 1.47 -4.01
C PRO A 80 -22.95 2.09 -2.65
N GLU A 81 -24.22 2.04 -2.22
CA GLU A 81 -24.66 2.54 -0.91
C GLU A 81 -24.12 1.73 0.26
N GLU A 82 -24.03 0.41 0.11
CA GLU A 82 -23.48 -0.49 1.12
C GLU A 82 -21.96 -0.29 1.23
N ARG A 83 -21.27 -0.17 0.10
CA ARG A 83 -19.83 0.17 0.06
C ARG A 83 -19.56 1.53 0.73
N ARG A 84 -20.44 2.51 0.55
CA ARG A 84 -20.32 3.83 1.19
C ARG A 84 -20.38 3.75 2.72
N LYS A 85 -21.16 2.83 3.29
CA LYS A 85 -21.24 2.64 4.75
C LYS A 85 -19.98 2.03 5.35
N ILE A 86 -19.25 1.23 4.56
CA ILE A 86 -17.98 0.59 4.95
C ILE A 86 -16.84 1.62 4.94
N ARG A 87 -16.79 2.49 3.93
CA ARG A 87 -15.76 3.54 3.84
C ARG A 87 -15.85 4.53 5.00
N GLY A 88 -14.70 4.92 5.53
CA GLY A 88 -14.55 5.76 6.71
C GLY A 88 -14.76 4.98 8.01
N ARG A 89 -15.89 4.30 8.17
CA ARG A 89 -16.26 3.63 9.43
C ARG A 89 -15.54 2.31 9.69
N GLU A 90 -15.35 1.50 8.65
CA GLU A 90 -14.71 0.18 8.79
C GLU A 90 -13.39 0.09 8.01
N MET A 91 -13.27 0.85 6.92
CA MET A 91 -12.06 0.92 6.09
C MET A 91 -11.75 2.37 5.73
N ALA A 92 -10.50 2.78 5.87
CA ALA A 92 -10.04 4.11 5.46
C ALA A 92 -8.76 4.03 4.62
N MET A 93 -8.46 5.12 3.92
CA MET A 93 -7.27 5.24 3.10
C MET A 93 -6.51 6.52 3.46
N VAL A 94 -5.19 6.40 3.56
CA VAL A 94 -4.24 7.51 3.59
C VAL A 94 -3.63 7.59 2.20
N PHE A 95 -3.88 8.68 1.49
CA PHE A 95 -3.43 8.93 0.12
C PHE A 95 -1.98 9.43 0.06
N GLN A 96 -1.37 9.27 -1.11
CA GLN A 96 0.03 9.60 -1.41
C GLN A 96 0.40 11.08 -1.24
N ASP A 97 -0.54 12.01 -1.46
CA ASP A 97 -0.28 13.45 -1.34
C ASP A 97 -1.30 14.15 -0.43
N ALA A 98 -0.78 14.66 0.69
CA ALA A 98 -1.55 15.42 1.67
C ALA A 98 -2.06 16.77 1.18
N LEU A 99 -1.38 17.41 0.24
CA LEU A 99 -1.83 18.71 -0.27
C LEU A 99 -3.07 18.55 -1.15
N SER A 100 -3.07 17.58 -2.06
CA SER A 100 -4.22 17.33 -2.93
C SER A 100 -5.41 16.71 -2.20
N SER A 101 -5.16 16.03 -1.06
CA SER A 101 -6.21 15.39 -0.27
C SER A 101 -6.93 16.34 0.70
N LEU A 102 -6.26 17.39 1.17
CA LEU A 102 -6.86 18.40 2.05
C LEU A 102 -7.43 19.55 1.24
N ASN A 103 -8.68 19.93 1.53
CA ASN A 103 -9.29 21.09 0.89
C ASN A 103 -8.61 22.38 1.39
N PRO A 104 -7.92 23.16 0.51
CA PRO A 104 -7.11 24.28 0.95
C PRO A 104 -7.92 25.49 1.44
N VAL A 105 -9.22 25.55 1.13
CA VAL A 105 -10.12 26.65 1.53
C VAL A 105 -10.95 26.34 2.78
N LEU A 106 -10.77 25.16 3.37
CA LEU A 106 -11.40 24.76 4.62
C LEU A 106 -10.35 24.63 5.73
N THR A 107 -10.73 25.00 6.96
CA THR A 107 -9.84 24.80 8.12
C THR A 107 -9.65 23.30 8.39
N VAL A 108 -8.51 22.93 8.97
CA VAL A 108 -8.21 21.53 9.32
C VAL A 108 -9.24 20.97 10.30
N GLY A 109 -9.64 21.77 11.29
CA GLY A 109 -10.66 21.37 12.26
C GLY A 109 -12.03 21.12 11.65
N GLN A 110 -12.41 21.86 10.61
CA GLN A 110 -13.66 21.62 9.89
C GLN A 110 -13.63 20.28 9.15
N GLN A 111 -12.52 19.99 8.44
CA GLN A 111 -12.37 18.76 7.67
C GLN A 111 -12.33 17.50 8.56
N LEU A 112 -11.61 17.57 9.69
CA LEU A 112 -11.60 16.49 10.69
C LEU A 112 -12.97 16.32 11.36
N GLY A 113 -13.62 17.43 11.73
CA GLY A 113 -14.92 17.44 12.38
C GLY A 113 -16.06 16.92 11.47
N GLU A 114 -15.97 17.15 10.17
CA GLU A 114 -16.99 16.76 9.19
C GLU A 114 -17.32 15.27 9.25
N MET A 115 -16.30 14.41 9.44
CA MET A 115 -16.49 12.96 9.56
C MET A 115 -17.43 12.60 10.70
N PHE A 116 -17.32 13.28 11.85
CA PHE A 116 -18.19 13.05 13.00
C PHE A 116 -19.60 13.60 12.81
N VAL A 117 -19.73 14.74 12.13
CA VAL A 117 -21.05 15.31 11.80
C VAL A 117 -21.80 14.39 10.84
N VAL A 118 -21.14 13.96 9.76
CA VAL A 118 -21.75 13.15 8.69
C VAL A 118 -22.03 11.72 9.14
N HIS A 119 -21.10 11.08 9.85
CA HIS A 119 -21.21 9.65 10.18
C HIS A 119 -21.72 9.36 11.59
N ARG A 120 -21.62 10.30 12.54
CA ARG A 120 -22.09 10.15 13.93
C ARG A 120 -23.17 11.15 14.33
N GLY A 121 -23.55 12.10 13.47
CA GLY A 121 -24.62 13.08 13.76
C GLY A 121 -24.26 14.09 14.87
N MET A 122 -22.97 14.30 15.13
CA MET A 122 -22.51 15.17 16.22
C MET A 122 -22.77 16.65 15.92
N SER A 123 -22.90 17.46 16.97
CA SER A 123 -22.95 18.91 16.84
C SER A 123 -21.60 19.45 16.33
N ARG A 124 -21.60 20.63 15.70
CA ARG A 124 -20.35 21.27 15.23
C ARG A 124 -19.38 21.57 16.37
N GLY A 125 -19.89 21.86 17.57
CA GLY A 125 -19.05 22.11 18.76
C GLY A 125 -18.33 20.85 19.20
N ASP A 126 -19.08 19.74 19.34
CA ASP A 126 -18.52 18.46 19.76
C ASP A 126 -17.57 17.89 18.69
N ALA A 127 -17.92 18.04 17.42
CA ALA A 127 -17.06 17.65 16.30
C ALA A 127 -15.73 18.43 16.29
N ARG A 128 -15.75 19.72 16.65
CA ARG A 128 -14.53 20.53 16.79
C ARG A 128 -13.67 20.05 17.96
N ALA A 129 -14.28 19.66 19.09
CA ALA A 129 -13.54 19.08 20.20
C ALA A 129 -12.87 17.75 19.79
N LYS A 130 -13.59 16.88 19.07
CA LYS A 130 -13.02 15.66 18.49
C LYS A 130 -11.90 15.91 17.49
N ALA A 131 -12.00 16.96 16.68
CA ALA A 131 -10.90 17.34 15.79
C ALA A 131 -9.62 17.70 16.56
N VAL A 132 -9.73 18.40 17.69
CA VAL A 132 -8.57 18.71 18.55
C VAL A 132 -7.98 17.42 19.13
N GLU A 133 -8.81 16.52 19.67
CA GLU A 133 -8.35 15.22 20.20
C GLU A 133 -7.59 14.40 19.14
N LEU A 134 -8.08 14.37 17.90
CA LEU A 134 -7.40 13.69 16.79
C LEU A 134 -6.07 14.36 16.42
N MET A 135 -6.03 15.69 16.39
CA MET A 135 -4.80 16.44 16.11
C MET A 135 -3.75 16.19 17.19
N ASP A 136 -4.14 16.14 18.46
CA ASP A 136 -3.25 15.78 19.57
C ASP A 136 -2.75 14.33 19.43
N ARG A 137 -3.65 13.39 19.06
CA ARG A 137 -3.30 11.98 18.85
C ARG A 137 -2.19 11.78 17.83
N VAL A 138 -2.24 12.51 16.72
CA VAL A 138 -1.21 12.46 15.67
C VAL A 138 -0.03 13.41 15.92
N ARG A 139 0.06 13.96 17.15
CA ARG A 139 1.14 14.83 17.65
C ARG A 139 1.28 16.15 16.88
N ILE A 140 0.17 16.80 16.53
CA ILE A 140 0.18 18.18 16.04
C ILE A 140 0.49 19.13 17.20
N PRO A 141 1.59 19.91 17.15
CA PRO A 141 1.88 20.88 18.19
C PRO A 141 0.79 21.95 18.29
N ALA A 142 0.41 22.30 19.52
CA ALA A 142 -0.60 23.32 19.82
C ALA A 142 -1.94 23.06 19.07
N ALA A 143 -2.41 21.81 19.08
CA ALA A 143 -3.58 21.39 18.32
C ALA A 143 -4.81 22.28 18.55
N LYS A 144 -5.06 22.67 19.81
CA LYS A 144 -6.20 23.51 20.20
C LYS A 144 -6.13 24.90 19.58
N GLU A 145 -4.94 25.50 19.53
CA GLU A 145 -4.69 26.80 18.92
C GLU A 145 -4.78 26.71 17.39
N ARG A 146 -4.35 25.59 16.81
CA ARG A 146 -4.19 25.40 15.37
C ARG A 146 -5.36 24.73 14.68
N VAL A 147 -6.40 24.31 15.39
CA VAL A 147 -7.61 23.70 14.80
C VAL A 147 -8.34 24.64 13.83
N GLY A 148 -8.12 25.94 13.96
CA GLY A 148 -8.61 26.97 13.02
C GLY A 148 -7.69 27.26 11.84
N ASP A 149 -6.50 26.68 11.78
CA ASP A 149 -5.55 26.89 10.69
C ASP A 149 -5.99 26.14 9.42
N TYR A 150 -5.58 26.67 8.27
CA TYR A 150 -5.74 26.07 6.96
C TYR A 150 -4.57 25.13 6.62
N PRO A 151 -4.76 24.15 5.71
CA PRO A 151 -3.71 23.18 5.36
C PRO A 151 -2.37 23.80 4.98
N HIS A 152 -2.38 24.92 4.25
CA HIS A 152 -1.17 25.59 3.79
C HIS A 152 -0.30 26.17 4.92
N GLN A 153 -0.84 26.33 6.14
CA GLN A 153 -0.11 26.78 7.32
C GLN A 153 0.63 25.65 8.06
N PHE A 154 0.42 24.39 7.67
CA PHE A 154 1.11 23.23 8.23
C PHE A 154 2.31 22.82 7.39
N SER A 155 3.34 22.22 8.00
CA SER A 155 4.45 21.58 7.27
C SER A 155 3.98 20.30 6.55
N GLY A 156 4.77 19.77 5.62
CA GLY A 156 4.44 18.51 4.91
C GLY A 156 4.14 17.35 5.88
N GLY A 157 5.02 17.12 6.86
CA GLY A 157 4.80 16.10 7.89
C GLY A 157 3.58 16.33 8.77
N MET A 158 3.26 17.59 9.10
CA MET A 158 2.04 17.90 9.84
C MET A 158 0.78 17.65 9.01
N ARG A 159 0.79 17.97 7.71
CA ARG A 159 -0.33 17.65 6.80
C ARG A 159 -0.52 16.14 6.67
N GLN A 160 0.57 15.38 6.59
CA GLN A 160 0.49 13.92 6.56
C GLN A 160 -0.13 13.36 7.84
N ARG A 161 0.31 13.84 9.00
CA ARG A 161 -0.28 13.49 10.31
C ARG A 161 -1.77 13.83 10.36
N ILE A 162 -2.18 15.00 9.86
CA ILE A 162 -3.60 15.39 9.75
C ILE A 162 -4.37 14.41 8.86
N MET A 163 -3.82 13.98 7.73
CA MET A 163 -4.48 12.98 6.88
C MET A 163 -4.64 11.64 7.60
N ILE A 164 -3.63 11.19 8.34
CA ILE A 164 -3.71 9.99 9.18
C ILE A 164 -4.82 10.15 10.23
N ALA A 165 -4.90 11.32 10.89
CA ALA A 165 -5.99 11.63 11.82
C ALA A 165 -7.37 11.56 11.14
N MET A 166 -7.51 12.06 9.91
CA MET A 166 -8.76 11.94 9.15
C MET A 166 -9.12 10.49 8.85
N ALA A 167 -8.16 9.68 8.43
CA ALA A 167 -8.38 8.26 8.15
C ALA A 167 -8.75 7.47 9.43
N MET A 168 -8.17 7.84 10.57
CA MET A 168 -8.43 7.23 11.88
C MET A 168 -9.69 7.75 12.58
N ALA A 169 -10.32 8.83 12.08
CA ALA A 169 -11.34 9.57 12.82
C ALA A 169 -12.51 8.71 13.32
N LEU A 170 -12.89 7.69 12.54
CA LEU A 170 -13.99 6.78 12.88
C LEU A 170 -13.53 5.40 13.35
N GLU A 171 -12.24 5.25 13.67
CA GLU A 171 -11.62 4.04 14.22
C GLU A 171 -11.83 2.82 13.30
N PRO A 172 -11.38 2.88 12.03
CA PRO A 172 -11.60 1.82 11.07
C PRO A 172 -10.84 0.54 11.46
N SER A 173 -11.39 -0.61 11.10
CA SER A 173 -10.71 -1.90 11.31
C SER A 173 -9.54 -2.13 10.34
N LEU A 174 -9.53 -1.43 9.20
CA LEU A 174 -8.48 -1.53 8.18
C LEU A 174 -8.08 -0.13 7.68
N ILE A 175 -6.78 0.13 7.62
CA ILE A 175 -6.21 1.27 6.90
C ILE A 175 -5.35 0.80 5.75
N ILE A 176 -5.53 1.47 4.61
CA ILE A 176 -4.64 1.36 3.45
C ILE A 176 -3.86 2.66 3.33
N ALA A 177 -2.56 2.62 3.54
CA ALA A 177 -1.67 3.76 3.39
C ALA A 177 -0.89 3.64 2.08
N ASP A 178 -1.25 4.46 1.09
CA ASP A 178 -0.62 4.48 -0.23
C ASP A 178 0.47 5.54 -0.28
N GLU A 179 1.72 5.10 -0.21
CA GLU A 179 2.91 5.95 -0.18
C GLU A 179 2.83 7.09 0.86
N PRO A 180 2.54 6.78 2.14
CA PRO A 180 2.24 7.79 3.15
C PRO A 180 3.44 8.65 3.57
N THR A 181 4.63 8.35 3.05
CA THR A 181 5.88 9.03 3.39
C THR A 181 6.51 9.73 2.19
N THR A 182 5.86 9.68 1.02
CA THR A 182 6.37 10.33 -0.20
C THR A 182 6.49 11.84 0.01
N ALA A 183 7.56 12.42 -0.55
CA ALA A 183 7.91 13.85 -0.44
C ALA A 183 8.21 14.38 0.98
N LEU A 184 8.43 13.49 1.96
CA LEU A 184 8.91 13.85 3.30
C LEU A 184 10.40 13.53 3.45
N ASP A 185 11.11 14.27 4.31
CA ASP A 185 12.49 13.95 4.68
C ASP A 185 12.55 12.68 5.53
N VAL A 186 13.68 11.98 5.48
CA VAL A 186 13.88 10.65 6.13
C VAL A 186 13.51 10.65 7.62
N THR A 187 13.76 11.75 8.34
CA THR A 187 13.42 11.82 9.78
C THR A 187 11.91 11.86 9.98
N VAL A 188 11.20 12.68 9.18
CA VAL A 188 9.74 12.75 9.23
C VAL A 188 9.09 11.45 8.73
N GLN A 189 9.67 10.79 7.73
CA GLN A 189 9.17 9.49 7.26
C GLN A 189 9.15 8.46 8.40
N ALA A 190 10.27 8.30 9.12
CA ALA A 190 10.35 7.41 10.27
C ALA A 190 9.29 7.74 11.33
N GLN A 191 9.12 9.02 11.67
CA GLN A 191 8.11 9.42 12.65
C GLN A 191 6.66 9.15 12.22
N VAL A 192 6.35 9.27 10.92
CA VAL A 192 5.03 8.95 10.36
C VAL A 192 4.76 7.46 10.43
N MET A 193 5.79 6.67 10.18
CA MET A 193 5.73 5.21 10.21
C MET A 193 5.60 4.66 11.63
N ASP A 194 6.34 5.23 12.58
CA ASP A 194 6.17 4.95 14.01
C ASP A 194 4.74 5.27 14.47
N LEU A 195 4.20 6.42 14.03
CA LEU A 195 2.82 6.80 14.34
C LEU A 195 1.82 5.78 13.79
N LEU A 196 1.97 5.34 12.54
CA LEU A 196 1.11 4.31 11.95
C LEU A 196 1.21 2.98 12.72
N ALA A 197 2.43 2.57 13.07
CA ALA A 197 2.68 1.35 13.84
C ALA A 197 2.09 1.41 15.25
N GLU A 198 2.20 2.55 15.93
CA GLU A 198 1.58 2.78 17.24
C GLU A 198 0.06 2.72 17.18
N LEU A 199 -0.55 3.44 16.22
CA LEU A 199 -2.00 3.42 16.02
C LEU A 199 -2.51 2.03 15.65
N GLN A 200 -1.76 1.31 14.81
CA GLN A 200 -2.10 -0.04 14.40
C GLN A 200 -2.22 -0.98 15.60
N ARG A 201 -1.24 -0.95 16.50
CA ARG A 201 -1.22 -1.76 17.73
C ARG A 201 -2.31 -1.35 18.71
N GLU A 202 -2.53 -0.06 18.88
CA GLU A 202 -3.53 0.46 19.82
C GLU A 202 -4.96 0.07 19.42
N PHE A 203 -5.30 0.19 18.14
CA PHE A 203 -6.64 -0.08 17.63
C PHE A 203 -6.83 -1.52 17.14
N ASN A 204 -5.79 -2.36 17.22
CA ASN A 204 -5.76 -3.71 16.68
C ASN A 204 -6.27 -3.78 15.22
N MET A 205 -5.92 -2.77 14.42
CA MET A 205 -6.38 -2.65 13.03
C MET A 205 -5.45 -3.40 12.08
N GLY A 206 -5.99 -3.84 10.95
CA GLY A 206 -5.16 -4.25 9.82
C GLY A 206 -4.56 -3.02 9.13
N LEU A 207 -3.29 -3.10 8.74
CA LEU A 207 -2.61 -2.03 8.01
C LEU A 207 -2.04 -2.58 6.71
N ILE A 208 -2.44 -1.99 5.57
CA ILE A 208 -1.79 -2.21 4.28
C ILE A 208 -0.93 -1.00 4.00
N LEU A 209 0.37 -1.20 3.89
CA LEU A 209 1.32 -0.16 3.57
C LEU A 209 1.83 -0.38 2.15
N ILE A 210 1.43 0.48 1.22
CA ILE A 210 2.02 0.51 -0.11
C ILE A 210 3.18 1.49 -0.11
N THR A 211 4.35 1.01 -0.51
CA THR A 211 5.52 1.87 -0.69
C THR A 211 6.49 1.26 -1.69
N HIS A 212 7.40 2.07 -2.18
CA HIS A 212 8.57 1.63 -2.93
C HIS A 212 9.86 1.64 -2.08
N ASP A 213 9.79 2.16 -0.84
CA ASP A 213 10.94 2.25 0.06
C ASP A 213 11.02 1.03 1.00
N LEU A 214 11.94 0.13 0.67
CA LEU A 214 12.25 -1.04 1.49
C LEU A 214 12.99 -0.69 2.80
N GLY A 215 13.67 0.46 2.91
CA GLY A 215 14.34 0.81 4.16
C GLY A 215 13.34 1.05 5.30
N VAL A 216 12.22 1.68 4.95
CA VAL A 216 11.23 2.18 5.91
C VAL A 216 10.26 1.10 6.41
N VAL A 217 10.04 0.03 5.64
CA VAL A 217 9.07 -1.02 6.00
C VAL A 217 9.61 -2.09 6.95
N ALA A 218 10.94 -2.22 7.05
CA ALA A 218 11.58 -3.32 7.79
C ALA A 218 11.18 -3.35 9.28
N ASP A 219 10.90 -2.18 9.87
CA ASP A 219 10.60 -2.04 11.29
C ASP A 219 9.09 -2.03 11.61
N VAL A 220 8.23 -1.96 10.57
CA VAL A 220 6.78 -1.75 10.74
C VAL A 220 5.92 -2.89 10.19
N ALA A 221 6.39 -3.58 9.14
CA ALA A 221 5.61 -4.63 8.50
C ALA A 221 5.83 -5.98 9.16
N ASP A 222 4.75 -6.78 9.32
CA ASP A 222 4.85 -8.18 9.72
C ASP A 222 5.14 -9.07 8.49
N LYS A 223 4.46 -8.74 7.38
CA LYS A 223 4.50 -9.49 6.13
C LYS A 223 4.75 -8.55 4.96
N ILE A 224 5.49 -9.03 3.96
CA ILE A 224 5.76 -8.32 2.72
C ILE A 224 5.18 -9.10 1.55
N ALA A 225 4.51 -8.40 0.64
CA ALA A 225 4.11 -8.86 -0.68
C ALA A 225 4.80 -8.00 -1.75
N VAL A 226 5.67 -8.60 -2.55
CA VAL A 226 6.39 -7.92 -3.63
C VAL A 226 5.59 -8.08 -4.92
N MET A 227 5.30 -6.95 -5.57
CA MET A 227 4.47 -6.86 -6.77
C MET A 227 5.28 -6.41 -7.98
N TYR A 228 5.13 -7.10 -9.10
CA TYR A 228 5.75 -6.78 -10.37
C TYR A 228 4.77 -7.02 -11.53
N ALA A 229 4.64 -6.04 -12.43
CA ALA A 229 3.81 -6.11 -13.64
C ALA A 229 2.37 -6.67 -13.38
N GLY A 230 1.74 -6.19 -12.31
CA GLY A 230 0.37 -6.57 -11.96
C GLY A 230 0.24 -7.89 -11.19
N ARG A 231 1.32 -8.54 -10.77
CA ARG A 231 1.28 -9.81 -10.04
C ARG A 231 2.09 -9.75 -8.75
N ILE A 232 1.68 -10.51 -7.75
CA ILE A 232 2.51 -10.79 -6.59
C ILE A 232 3.56 -11.83 -6.99
N VAL A 233 4.84 -11.46 -6.87
CA VAL A 233 5.97 -12.32 -7.25
C VAL A 233 6.64 -12.99 -6.06
N GLU A 234 6.46 -12.44 -4.85
CA GLU A 234 6.96 -13.05 -3.62
C GLU A 234 6.14 -12.56 -2.42
N THR A 235 5.83 -13.46 -1.50
CA THR A 235 5.26 -13.12 -0.19
C THR A 235 6.03 -13.83 0.90
N ALA A 236 6.40 -13.12 1.97
CA ALA A 236 7.11 -13.70 3.10
C ALA A 236 6.96 -12.81 4.35
N PRO A 237 7.16 -13.36 5.56
CA PRO A 237 7.43 -12.55 6.74
C PRO A 237 8.58 -11.58 6.49
N VAL A 238 8.53 -10.40 7.12
CA VAL A 238 9.52 -9.33 6.91
C VAL A 238 10.95 -9.85 7.06
N HIS A 239 11.28 -10.50 8.18
CA HIS A 239 12.66 -10.93 8.44
C HIS A 239 13.20 -11.94 7.41
N ASP A 240 12.34 -12.83 6.93
CA ASP A 240 12.74 -13.85 5.96
C ASP A 240 13.00 -13.27 4.58
N ILE A 241 12.22 -12.27 4.16
CA ILE A 241 12.40 -11.65 2.84
C ILE A 241 13.72 -10.88 2.76
N TYR A 242 14.13 -10.17 3.81
CA TYR A 242 15.43 -9.46 3.84
C TYR A 242 16.60 -10.43 3.96
N LYS A 243 16.41 -11.52 4.69
CA LYS A 243 17.48 -12.49 4.94
C LYS A 243 17.77 -13.36 3.72
N ALA A 244 16.72 -13.86 3.07
CA ALA A 244 16.85 -14.84 2.00
C ALA A 244 15.74 -14.69 0.96
N PRO A 245 15.73 -13.63 0.14
CA PRO A 245 14.71 -13.44 -0.90
C PRO A 245 14.73 -14.59 -1.92
N ALA A 246 13.56 -15.12 -2.26
CA ALA A 246 13.38 -16.27 -3.16
C ALA A 246 13.11 -15.87 -4.61
N HIS A 247 12.79 -14.61 -4.91
CA HIS A 247 12.61 -14.13 -6.28
C HIS A 247 13.76 -13.20 -6.72
N PRO A 248 14.35 -13.37 -7.92
CA PRO A 248 15.47 -12.54 -8.40
C PRO A 248 15.17 -11.04 -8.44
N TYR A 249 13.92 -10.66 -8.73
CA TYR A 249 13.45 -9.27 -8.62
C TYR A 249 13.54 -8.73 -7.18
N THR A 250 13.00 -9.45 -6.21
CA THR A 250 13.05 -9.08 -4.78
C THR A 250 14.50 -8.94 -4.31
N LYS A 251 15.35 -9.89 -4.69
CA LYS A 251 16.78 -9.84 -4.41
C LYS A 251 17.43 -8.59 -5.01
N GLY A 252 17.10 -8.28 -6.26
CA GLY A 252 17.56 -7.06 -6.92
C GLY A 252 17.13 -5.79 -6.18
N LEU A 253 15.86 -5.70 -5.77
CA LEU A 253 15.33 -4.56 -5.02
C LEU A 253 16.09 -4.36 -3.69
N LEU A 254 16.33 -5.45 -2.94
CA LEU A 254 17.06 -5.41 -1.67
C LEU A 254 18.54 -5.04 -1.86
N GLN A 255 19.17 -5.48 -2.97
CA GLN A 255 20.54 -5.13 -3.31
C GLN A 255 20.69 -3.67 -3.74
N SER A 256 19.61 -3.06 -4.24
CA SER A 256 19.58 -1.63 -4.59
C SER A 256 19.48 -0.70 -3.38
N ILE A 257 19.25 -1.23 -2.17
CA ILE A 257 19.19 -0.42 -0.95
C ILE A 257 20.61 0.02 -0.54
N PRO A 258 20.87 1.32 -0.36
CA PRO A 258 22.15 1.80 0.12
C PRO A 258 22.46 1.24 1.52
N ARG A 259 23.63 0.61 1.69
CA ARG A 259 24.08 0.14 3.00
C ARG A 259 25.27 0.96 3.51
N LEU A 260 25.22 1.34 4.79
CA LEU A 260 26.25 2.17 5.44
C LEU A 260 27.64 1.50 5.50
N ASP A 261 27.67 0.17 5.45
CA ASP A 261 28.88 -0.66 5.46
C ASP A 261 29.58 -0.76 4.09
N GLN A 262 28.89 -0.40 3.00
CA GLN A 262 29.39 -0.48 1.62
C GLN A 262 29.74 0.89 1.04
N LYS A 263 30.57 1.66 1.77
CA LYS A 263 31.05 2.97 1.27
C LYS A 263 31.96 2.79 0.05
N GLY A 264 31.67 3.55 -1.02
CA GLY A 264 32.53 3.63 -2.21
C GLY A 264 32.35 2.52 -3.24
N ARG A 265 31.28 1.72 -3.15
CA ARG A 265 30.88 0.77 -4.21
C ARG A 265 29.70 1.33 -5.00
N ASP A 266 29.65 0.99 -6.29
CA ASP A 266 28.49 1.30 -7.12
C ASP A 266 27.25 0.59 -6.57
N LEU A 267 26.14 1.34 -6.48
CA LEU A 267 24.86 0.77 -6.07
C LEU A 267 24.38 -0.21 -7.15
N TYR A 268 23.93 -1.37 -6.71
CA TYR A 268 23.30 -2.33 -7.62
C TYR A 268 22.03 -1.72 -8.18
N ALA A 269 21.88 -1.71 -9.51
CA ALA A 269 20.67 -1.28 -10.18
C ALA A 269 20.13 -2.44 -11.03
N ILE A 270 18.83 -2.73 -10.89
CA ILE A 270 18.16 -3.71 -11.73
C ILE A 270 18.16 -3.18 -13.17
N LYS A 271 18.87 -3.85 -14.07
CA LYS A 271 19.03 -3.42 -15.46
C LYS A 271 17.69 -3.43 -16.21
N GLY A 272 17.61 -2.61 -17.26
CA GLY A 272 16.43 -2.49 -18.12
C GLY A 272 15.28 -1.69 -17.48
N LEU A 273 14.17 -1.61 -18.21
CA LEU A 273 12.96 -0.90 -17.78
C LEU A 273 11.83 -1.90 -17.46
N PRO A 274 10.91 -1.58 -16.53
CA PRO A 274 9.69 -2.35 -16.35
C PRO A 274 8.92 -2.54 -17.68
N PRO A 275 8.23 -3.68 -17.86
CA PRO A 275 7.51 -3.95 -19.10
C PRO A 275 6.34 -2.95 -19.28
N ASN A 276 6.01 -2.69 -20.54
CA ASN A 276 4.78 -1.98 -20.86
C ASN A 276 3.57 -2.87 -20.52
N LEU A 277 2.63 -2.37 -19.72
CA LEU A 277 1.43 -3.12 -19.30
C LEU A 277 0.45 -3.41 -20.45
N LEU A 278 0.60 -2.76 -21.60
CA LEU A 278 -0.09 -3.11 -22.86
C LEU A 278 0.50 -4.38 -23.50
N HIS A 279 1.79 -4.66 -23.26
CA HIS A 279 2.57 -5.71 -23.90
C HIS A 279 3.48 -6.40 -22.88
N ILE A 280 2.87 -7.07 -21.90
CA ILE A 280 3.59 -7.87 -20.91
C ILE A 280 4.24 -9.08 -21.63
N PRO A 281 5.54 -9.35 -21.43
CA PRO A 281 6.21 -10.47 -22.06
C PRO A 281 5.59 -11.81 -21.63
N PRO A 282 5.60 -12.84 -22.50
CA PRO A 282 5.10 -14.16 -22.15
C PRO A 282 5.93 -14.80 -21.02
N GLY A 283 5.33 -15.77 -20.35
CA GLY A 283 5.92 -16.45 -19.21
C GLY A 283 6.07 -15.57 -17.97
N CYS A 284 7.24 -15.64 -17.31
CA CYS A 284 7.58 -14.77 -16.19
C CYS A 284 7.76 -13.32 -16.67
N ALA A 285 6.95 -12.38 -16.17
CA ALA A 285 7.02 -10.97 -16.61
C ALA A 285 8.41 -10.33 -16.40
N PHE A 286 9.21 -10.84 -15.44
CA PHE A 286 10.55 -10.34 -15.14
C PHE A 286 11.65 -10.98 -16.02
N ASN A 287 11.34 -11.97 -16.86
CA ASN A 287 12.34 -12.68 -17.66
C ASN A 287 13.28 -11.78 -18.49
N PRO A 288 12.86 -10.63 -19.06
CA PRO A 288 13.79 -9.79 -19.84
C PRO A 288 14.86 -9.09 -19.00
N ARG A 289 14.65 -8.98 -17.69
CA ARG A 289 15.56 -8.31 -16.74
C ARG A 289 16.23 -9.29 -15.77
N CYS A 290 15.73 -10.52 -15.71
CA CYS A 290 16.17 -11.53 -14.75
C CYS A 290 17.55 -12.11 -15.14
N PRO A 291 18.55 -12.06 -14.25
CA PRO A 291 19.86 -12.66 -14.52
C PRO A 291 19.84 -14.20 -14.52
N LEU A 292 18.78 -14.81 -13.99
CA LEU A 292 18.56 -16.26 -13.96
C LEU A 292 17.54 -16.73 -15.00
N ALA A 293 17.20 -15.90 -15.99
CA ALA A 293 16.22 -16.27 -17.02
C ALA A 293 16.70 -17.47 -17.84
N GLN A 294 15.84 -18.48 -17.96
CA GLN A 294 16.01 -19.63 -18.84
C GLN A 294 14.80 -19.75 -19.77
N ASP A 295 14.79 -20.71 -20.69
CA ASP A 295 13.75 -20.82 -21.72
C ASP A 295 12.35 -21.02 -21.12
N VAL A 296 12.21 -21.81 -20.06
CA VAL A 296 10.92 -21.99 -19.35
C VAL A 296 10.35 -20.66 -18.84
N CYS A 297 11.20 -19.71 -18.44
CA CYS A 297 10.75 -18.40 -17.96
C CYS A 297 10.13 -17.52 -19.06
N ARG A 298 10.38 -17.85 -20.34
CA ARG A 298 9.87 -17.09 -21.49
C ARG A 298 8.55 -17.64 -22.02
N THR A 299 8.22 -18.90 -21.67
CA THR A 299 7.00 -19.57 -22.14
C THR A 299 5.97 -19.69 -21.03
N ASP A 300 6.40 -20.06 -19.83
CA ASP A 300 5.52 -20.49 -18.76
C ASP A 300 5.46 -19.41 -17.68
N VAL A 301 4.24 -19.09 -17.23
CA VAL A 301 4.05 -18.19 -16.09
C VAL A 301 4.34 -19.01 -14.83
N PRO A 302 5.33 -18.64 -14.01
CA PRO A 302 5.61 -19.39 -12.79
C PRO A 302 4.41 -19.27 -11.85
N PRO A 303 3.86 -20.41 -11.36
CA PRO A 303 2.89 -20.36 -10.28
C PRO A 303 3.55 -19.82 -9.02
N LEU A 304 2.74 -19.36 -8.08
CA LEU A 304 3.19 -18.91 -6.77
C LEU A 304 3.57 -20.13 -5.91
N TYR A 305 4.81 -20.62 -6.07
CA TYR A 305 5.30 -21.83 -5.40
C TYR A 305 5.37 -21.66 -3.87
N GLU A 306 5.12 -22.74 -3.13
CA GLU A 306 5.37 -22.83 -1.70
C GLU A 306 6.87 -23.01 -1.44
N VAL A 307 7.50 -21.98 -0.88
CA VAL A 307 8.91 -22.01 -0.47
C VAL A 307 9.02 -22.72 0.88
N ASP A 308 8.12 -22.38 1.80
CA ASP A 308 7.88 -23.05 3.09
C ASP A 308 6.43 -22.76 3.56
N GLU A 309 6.11 -22.95 4.84
CA GLU A 309 4.77 -22.73 5.39
C GLU A 309 4.25 -21.28 5.23
N HIS A 310 5.14 -20.28 5.27
CA HIS A 310 4.77 -18.86 5.30
C HIS A 310 5.28 -18.07 4.09
N ARG A 311 6.11 -18.69 3.26
CA ARG A 311 6.75 -18.05 2.12
C ARG A 311 6.27 -18.60 0.80
N ARG A 312 6.09 -17.70 -0.16
CA ARG A 312 5.71 -18.07 -1.52
C ARG A 312 6.52 -17.26 -2.53
N SER A 313 6.83 -17.86 -3.68
CA SER A 313 7.59 -17.19 -4.77
C SER A 313 7.11 -17.63 -6.15
N ALA A 314 6.83 -16.67 -7.02
CA ALA A 314 6.50 -16.90 -8.43
C ALA A 314 7.78 -16.96 -9.28
N CYS A 315 8.67 -17.90 -8.98
CA CYS A 315 9.90 -18.12 -9.73
C CYS A 315 10.11 -19.61 -9.99
N HIS A 316 10.44 -20.00 -11.24
CA HIS A 316 10.81 -21.40 -11.54
C HIS A 316 12.11 -21.83 -10.83
N PHE A 317 12.96 -20.87 -10.48
CA PHE A 317 14.30 -21.08 -9.90
C PHE A 317 14.42 -20.46 -8.51
N TRP A 318 13.36 -20.56 -7.71
CA TRP A 318 13.33 -19.97 -6.37
C TRP A 318 14.38 -20.59 -5.44
N LYS A 319 14.68 -21.90 -5.59
CA LYS A 319 15.70 -22.61 -4.79
C LYS A 319 17.09 -22.06 -5.07
N GLU A 320 17.44 -21.93 -6.34
CA GLU A 320 18.71 -21.36 -6.80
C GLU A 320 18.86 -19.90 -6.36
N THR A 321 17.75 -19.17 -6.28
CA THR A 321 17.75 -17.79 -5.79
C THR A 321 18.11 -17.71 -4.30
N LEU A 322 17.63 -18.66 -3.49
CA LEU A 322 17.99 -18.78 -2.07
C LEU A 322 19.46 -19.19 -1.86
N ASP A 323 19.98 -20.06 -2.72
CA ASP A 323 21.33 -20.62 -2.60
C ASP A 323 22.42 -19.70 -3.16
N ALA A 324 22.07 -18.80 -4.08
CA ALA A 324 22.98 -17.79 -4.62
C ALA A 324 23.35 -16.77 -3.53
N ARG A 325 24.44 -17.00 -2.78
CA ARG A 325 25.02 -16.00 -1.88
C ARG A 325 25.92 -15.02 -2.62
#